data_AF-A0A512IGD2-F1
#
_entry.id   AF-A0A512IGD2-F1
#
_cell.length_a   1.000
_cell.length_b   1.000
_cell.length_c   1.000
_cell.angle_alpha   90.00
_cell.angle_beta   90.00
_cell.angle_gamma   90.00
#
_symmetry.space_group_name_H-M   'P 1'
#
loop_
_entity.id
_entity.type
_entity.pdbx_description
1 polymer ?
#
loop_
_entity_poly.entity_id
_entity_poly.type
_entity_poly.pdbx_seq_one_letter_code
_entity_poly.pdbx_strand_id
1 'polypeptide(L)'
;MRMDVWSVFGWVVAATPVCLLWGLALTDIHGREDLRGVRAAAWALVVLVPLVGALVYLARRPPRSPGPPALRWGEGASARPVGPQQAQRLALLAELRGRGLLSAGQFEIEQATVLEQHVFPVGPLVHRVGARETA
;
A
#
# COMPACT_ATOMS: atom_id res chain seq x y z
N MET A 1 6.70 5.42 18.62
CA MET A 1 6.77 4.55 17.42
C MET A 1 7.07 3.15 17.93
N ARG A 2 6.12 2.21 17.87
CA ARG A 2 6.36 0.82 18.29
C ARG A 2 6.74 0.05 17.05
N MET A 3 7.99 -0.40 16.98
CA MET A 3 8.44 -1.27 15.90
C MET A 3 7.98 -2.69 16.21
N ASP A 4 7.21 -3.29 15.32
CA ASP A 4 6.86 -4.69 15.40
C ASP A 4 8.09 -5.54 15.06
N VAL A 5 8.18 -6.72 15.68
CA VAL A 5 9.28 -7.67 15.49
C VAL A 5 9.47 -8.01 14.01
N TRP A 6 8.37 -8.03 13.26
CA TRP A 6 8.41 -8.37 11.84
C TRP A 6 9.01 -7.28 10.98
N SER A 7 8.71 -6.01 11.27
CA SER A 7 9.44 -4.88 10.70
C SER A 7 10.94 -4.90 11.04
N VAL A 8 11.31 -5.18 12.29
CA VAL A 8 12.73 -5.23 12.69
C VAL A 8 13.45 -6.35 11.95
N PHE A 9 12.88 -7.55 11.94
CA PHE A 9 13.44 -8.69 11.21
C PHE A 9 13.60 -8.39 9.71
N GLY A 10 12.55 -7.86 9.08
CA GLY A 10 12.58 -7.49 7.66
C GLY A 10 13.68 -6.47 7.37
N TRP A 11 13.84 -5.45 8.23
CA TRP A 11 14.91 -4.47 8.13
C TRP A 11 16.30 -5.08 8.28
N VAL A 12 16.50 -5.97 9.25
CA VAL A 12 17.79 -6.64 9.45
C VAL A 12 18.14 -7.49 8.23
N VAL A 13 17.21 -8.31 7.73
CA VAL A 13 17.45 -9.15 6.55
C VAL A 13 17.73 -8.31 5.31
N ALA A 14 17.00 -7.21 5.11
CA ALA A 14 17.22 -6.32 3.97
C ALA A 14 18.51 -5.51 4.08
N ALA A 15 18.86 -5.04 5.28
CA ALA A 15 20.07 -4.25 5.51
C ALA A 15 21.34 -5.11 5.49
N THR A 16 21.27 -6.38 5.90
CA THR A 16 22.43 -7.29 5.96
C THR A 16 23.22 -7.37 4.65
N PRO A 17 22.63 -7.71 3.49
CA PRO A 17 23.40 -7.79 2.24
C PRO A 17 23.97 -6.44 1.81
N VAL A 18 23.27 -5.33 2.11
CA VAL A 18 23.76 -3.97 1.83
C VAL A 18 24.96 -3.66 2.71
N CYS A 19 24.88 -3.89 4.02
CA CYS A 19 25.99 -3.69 4.95
C CYS A 19 27.18 -4.58 4.62
N LEU A 20 26.95 -5.84 4.20
CA LEU A 20 28.00 -6.74 3.75
C LEU A 20 28.69 -6.23 2.49
N LEU A 21 27.93 -5.80 1.48
CA LEU A 21 28.48 -5.23 0.25
C LEU A 21 29.36 -4.01 0.55
N TRP A 22 28.87 -3.10 1.39
CA TRP A 22 29.59 -1.91 1.79
C TRP A 22 30.82 -2.23 2.64
N GLY A 23 30.71 -3.13 3.60
CA GLY A 23 31.82 -3.59 4.43
C GLY A 23 32.91 -4.25 3.59
N LEU A 24 32.54 -5.16 2.67
CA LEU A 24 33.47 -5.81 1.75
C LEU A 24 34.15 -4.81 0.82
N ALA A 25 33.40 -3.87 0.24
CA ALA A 25 33.95 -2.82 -0.61
C ALA A 25 34.94 -1.92 0.15
N LEU A 26 34.61 -1.54 1.39
CA LEU A 26 35.52 -0.79 2.25
C LEU A 26 36.78 -1.60 2.55
N THR A 27 36.67 -2.87 2.93
CA THR A 27 37.85 -3.72 3.19
C THR A 27 38.70 -3.97 1.95
N ASP A 28 38.09 -4.13 0.77
CA ASP A 28 38.80 -4.30 -0.50
C ASP A 28 39.59 -3.04 -0.88
N ILE A 29 39.05 -1.84 -0.61
CA ILE A 29 39.78 -0.58 -0.82
C ILE A 29 40.96 -0.46 0.15
N HIS A 30 40.80 -0.83 1.42
CA HIS A 30 41.87 -0.72 2.42
C HIS A 30 42.98 -1.75 2.22
N GLY A 31 42.68 -2.93 1.65
CA GLY A 31 43.66 -4.00 1.41
C GLY A 31 44.53 -3.79 0.16
N ARG A 32 44.18 -2.84 -0.71
CA ARG A 32 44.91 -2.62 -1.97
C ARG A 32 45.97 -1.54 -1.82
N GLU A 33 47.18 -1.98 -1.56
CA GLU A 33 48.37 -1.12 -1.40
C GLU A 33 48.77 -0.37 -2.68
N ASP A 34 48.29 -0.87 -3.81
CA ASP A 34 48.41 -0.36 -5.16
C ASP A 34 47.43 0.79 -5.45
N LEU A 35 46.29 0.89 -4.76
CA LEU A 35 45.33 1.99 -4.93
C LEU A 35 45.66 3.18 -4.01
N ARG A 36 46.77 3.89 -4.24
CA ARG A 36 47.08 5.13 -3.48
C ARG A 36 46.69 6.40 -4.26
N GLY A 37 46.26 7.44 -3.54
CA GLY A 37 45.94 8.75 -4.10
C GLY A 37 44.60 8.82 -4.84
N VAL A 38 44.59 9.41 -6.03
CA VAL A 38 43.36 9.74 -6.81
C VAL A 38 42.50 8.52 -7.10
N ARG A 39 43.10 7.33 -7.22
CA ARG A 39 42.39 6.09 -7.56
C ARG A 39 41.59 5.52 -6.39
N ALA A 40 42.08 5.65 -5.16
CA ALA A 40 41.29 5.36 -3.96
C ALA A 40 40.12 6.33 -3.82
N ALA A 41 40.34 7.62 -4.09
CA ALA A 41 39.29 8.63 -4.08
C ALA A 41 38.21 8.35 -5.13
N ALA A 42 38.58 7.88 -6.33
CA ALA A 42 37.62 7.47 -7.35
C ALA A 42 36.75 6.29 -6.92
N TRP A 43 37.33 5.27 -6.28
CA TRP A 43 36.58 4.14 -5.75
C TRP A 43 35.67 4.52 -4.57
N ALA A 44 36.15 5.37 -3.66
CA ALA A 44 35.31 5.94 -2.60
C ALA A 44 34.12 6.71 -3.18
N LEU A 45 34.32 7.45 -4.29
CA LEU A 45 33.25 8.16 -4.97
C LEU A 45 32.21 7.20 -5.55
N VAL A 46 32.63 6.12 -6.21
CA VAL A 46 31.73 5.07 -6.76
C VAL A 46 30.86 4.47 -5.66
N VAL A 47 31.46 4.18 -4.51
CA VAL A 47 30.75 3.69 -3.32
C VAL A 47 29.73 4.72 -2.82
N LEU A 48 30.05 6.02 -2.86
CA LEU A 48 29.15 7.10 -2.42
C LEU A 48 28.04 7.47 -3.41
N VAL A 49 28.13 7.07 -4.68
CA VAL A 49 27.13 7.38 -5.73
C VAL A 49 25.67 7.09 -5.29
N PRO A 50 25.32 5.95 -4.67
CA PRO A 50 23.95 5.67 -4.24
C PRO A 50 23.45 6.67 -3.20
N LEU A 51 24.33 7.11 -2.29
CA LEU A 51 24.00 8.11 -1.27
C LEU A 51 23.75 9.47 -1.92
N VAL A 52 24.66 9.91 -2.80
CA VAL A 52 24.55 11.20 -3.50
C VAL A 52 23.32 11.21 -4.39
N GLY A 53 23.05 10.13 -5.12
CA GLY A 53 21.86 9.98 -5.96
C GLY A 53 20.56 10.08 -5.16
N ALA A 54 20.49 9.42 -3.99
CA ALA A 54 19.34 9.53 -3.10
C ALA A 54 19.17 10.96 -2.56
N LEU A 55 20.26 11.62 -2.18
CA LEU A 55 20.23 13.00 -1.68
C LEU A 55 19.73 13.99 -2.75
N VAL A 56 20.25 13.85 -3.98
CA VAL A 56 19.81 14.66 -5.13
C VAL A 56 18.34 14.40 -5.44
N TYR A 57 17.91 13.14 -5.42
CA TYR A 57 16.50 12.79 -5.61
C TYR A 57 15.63 13.48 -4.55
N LEU A 58 15.98 13.38 -3.26
CA LEU A 58 15.22 14.01 -2.17
C LEU A 58 15.19 15.54 -2.29
N ALA A 59 16.31 16.17 -2.64
CA ALA A 59 16.39 17.62 -2.80
C ALA A 59 15.57 18.13 -3.99
N ARG A 60 15.54 17.38 -5.10
CA ARG A 60 14.74 17.70 -6.29
C ARG A 60 13.32 17.18 -6.22
N ARG A 61 12.99 16.39 -5.19
CA ARG A 61 11.70 15.75 -5.07
C ARG A 61 10.64 16.84 -4.88
N PRO A 62 9.69 16.99 -5.83
CA PRO A 62 8.61 17.94 -5.65
C PRO A 62 7.83 17.58 -4.37
N PRO A 63 7.39 18.59 -3.59
CA PRO A 63 6.62 18.35 -2.38
C PRO A 63 5.38 17.51 -2.75
N ARG A 64 5.16 16.45 -1.96
CA ARG A 64 4.05 15.52 -2.17
C ARG A 64 2.77 16.34 -2.01
N SER A 65 2.03 16.54 -3.10
CA SER A 65 0.66 17.03 -3.00
C SER A 65 -0.12 16.05 -2.11
N PRO A 66 -0.95 16.52 -1.16
CA PRO A 66 -1.80 15.63 -0.38
C PRO A 66 -2.82 14.98 -1.32
N GLY A 67 -2.43 13.86 -1.92
CA GLY A 67 -3.29 13.04 -2.75
C GLY A 67 -4.35 12.36 -1.89
N PRO A 68 -5.52 12.03 -2.46
CA PRO A 68 -6.58 11.35 -1.74
C PRO A 68 -6.05 10.05 -1.11
N PRO A 69 -6.50 9.70 0.12
CA PRO A 69 -5.99 8.56 0.88
C PRO A 69 -6.11 7.21 0.15
N ALA A 70 -6.92 7.16 -0.92
CA ALA A 70 -7.13 5.99 -1.76
C ALA A 70 -5.91 5.52 -2.59
N LEU A 71 -4.89 6.36 -2.78
CA LEU A 71 -3.68 6.00 -3.55
C LEU A 71 -2.46 5.71 -2.67
N ARG A 72 -2.65 5.55 -1.36
CA ARG A 72 -1.60 5.17 -0.41
C ARG A 72 -1.32 3.65 -0.48
N TRP A 73 -0.95 3.18 -1.67
CA TRP A 73 -0.65 1.78 -2.01
C TRP A 73 0.69 1.32 -1.40
N GLY A 74 0.75 1.18 -0.08
CA GLY A 74 1.95 0.67 0.60
C GLY A 74 1.77 0.35 2.09
N GLU A 75 0.69 0.80 2.72
CA GLU A 75 0.37 0.44 4.11
C GLU A 75 -0.89 -0.41 4.13
N GLY A 76 -0.70 -1.73 4.19
CA GLY A 76 -1.76 -2.68 4.52
C GLY A 76 -2.86 -2.82 3.46
N ALA A 77 -2.63 -3.69 2.47
CA ALA A 77 -3.71 -4.46 1.85
C ALA A 77 -4.27 -5.50 2.86
N SER A 78 -4.48 -5.07 4.11
CA SER A 78 -5.23 -5.82 5.10
C SER A 78 -6.69 -5.62 4.74
N ALA A 79 -7.36 -6.75 4.49
CA ALA A 79 -8.80 -6.87 4.26
C ALA A 79 -9.58 -5.64 4.72
N ARG A 80 -10.19 -4.92 3.79
CA ARG A 80 -11.23 -3.95 4.14
C ARG A 80 -12.18 -4.68 5.10
N PRO A 81 -12.39 -4.18 6.33
CA PRO A 81 -13.36 -4.79 7.20
C PRO A 81 -14.71 -4.70 6.48
N VAL A 82 -15.21 -5.83 5.99
CA VAL A 82 -16.61 -5.98 5.62
C VAL A 82 -17.36 -5.52 6.86
N GLY A 83 -18.01 -4.36 6.78
CA GLY A 83 -18.68 -3.79 7.94
C GLY A 83 -19.64 -4.85 8.51
N PRO A 84 -19.84 -4.92 9.84
CA PRO A 84 -20.66 -5.98 10.45
C PRO A 84 -22.05 -6.09 9.80
N GLN A 85 -22.59 -4.98 9.31
CA GLN A 85 -23.85 -4.91 8.57
C GLN A 85 -23.82 -5.60 7.19
N GLN A 86 -22.70 -5.57 6.47
CA GLN A 86 -22.54 -6.22 5.18
C GLN A 86 -22.38 -7.74 5.34
N ALA A 87 -21.60 -8.18 6.33
CA ALA A 87 -21.47 -9.60 6.66
C ALA A 87 -22.81 -10.22 7.07
N GLN A 88 -23.62 -9.49 7.85
CA GLN A 88 -24.97 -9.89 8.23
C GLN A 88 -25.91 -9.99 7.02
N ARG A 89 -25.86 -9.04 6.07
CA ARG A 89 -26.67 -9.10 4.84
C ARG A 89 -26.29 -10.27 3.93
N LEU A 90 -25.00 -10.56 3.78
CA LEU A 90 -24.53 -11.71 3.00
C LEU A 90 -24.95 -13.04 3.66
N ALA A 91 -24.93 -13.13 4.99
CA ALA A 91 -25.44 -14.29 5.72
C ALA A 91 -26.95 -14.51 5.50
N LEU A 92 -27.73 -13.42 5.50
CA LEU A 92 -29.17 -13.46 5.21
C LEU A 92 -29.46 -13.93 3.77
N LEU A 93 -28.71 -13.44 2.78
CA LEU A 93 -28.84 -13.89 1.39
C LEU A 93 -28.48 -15.38 1.23
N ALA A 94 -27.44 -15.84 1.93
CA ALA A 94 -27.06 -17.26 1.92
C ALA A 94 -28.13 -18.15 2.56
N GLU A 95 -28.77 -17.68 3.63
CA GLU A 95 -29.87 -18.38 4.28
C GLU A 95 -31.12 -18.47 3.39
N LEU A 96 -31.49 -17.39 2.70
CA LEU A 96 -32.61 -17.38 1.76
C LEU A 96 -32.39 -18.32 0.56
N ARG A 97 -31.16 -18.42 0.07
CA ARG A 97 -30.76 -19.40 -0.96
C ARG A 97 -30.85 -20.83 -0.42
N GLY A 98 -30.35 -21.08 0.81
CA GLY A 98 -30.40 -22.39 1.44
C GLY A 98 -31.83 -22.91 1.67
N ARG A 99 -32.78 -22.00 1.89
CA ARG A 99 -34.21 -22.30 2.00
C ARG A 99 -34.94 -22.43 0.65
N GLY A 100 -34.24 -22.28 -0.47
CA GLY A 100 -34.82 -22.36 -1.82
C GLY A 100 -35.73 -21.18 -2.21
N LEU A 101 -35.77 -20.13 -1.40
CA LEU A 101 -36.58 -18.93 -1.64
C LEU A 101 -35.93 -17.94 -2.61
N LEU A 102 -34.64 -18.14 -2.90
CA LEU A 102 -33.85 -17.32 -3.82
C LEU A 102 -33.15 -18.23 -4.84
N SER A 103 -33.40 -18.00 -6.13
CA SER A 103 -32.73 -18.73 -7.21
C SER A 103 -31.26 -18.31 -7.32
N ALA A 104 -30.42 -19.17 -7.91
CA ALA A 104 -28.98 -18.91 -8.04
C ALA A 104 -28.68 -17.60 -8.79
N GLY A 105 -29.44 -17.31 -9.86
CA GLY A 105 -29.26 -16.06 -10.63
C GLY A 105 -29.68 -14.81 -9.86
N GLN A 106 -30.72 -14.89 -9.03
CA GLN A 106 -31.14 -13.76 -8.19
C GLN A 106 -30.14 -13.49 -7.06
N PHE A 107 -29.53 -14.55 -6.50
CA PHE A 107 -28.49 -14.41 -5.49
C PHE A 107 -27.25 -13.69 -6.02
N GLU A 108 -26.80 -14.02 -7.23
CA GLU A 108 -25.61 -13.40 -7.83
C GLU A 108 -25.80 -11.91 -8.10
N ILE A 109 -27.01 -11.50 -8.55
CA ILE A 109 -27.36 -10.09 -8.77
C ILE A 109 -27.36 -9.30 -7.45
N GLU A 110 -27.99 -9.85 -6.40
CA GLU A 110 -28.07 -9.19 -5.09
C GLU A 110 -26.70 -9.15 -4.38
N GLN A 111 -25.90 -10.21 -4.52
CA GLN A 111 -24.53 -10.23 -4.00
C GLN A 111 -23.65 -9.18 -4.70
N ALA A 112 -23.74 -9.06 -6.02
CA ALA A 112 -23.01 -8.03 -6.76
C ALA A 112 -23.42 -6.62 -6.31
N THR A 113 -24.72 -6.38 -6.10
CA THR A 113 -25.24 -5.09 -5.60
C THR A 113 -24.71 -4.75 -4.21
N VAL A 114 -24.68 -5.72 -3.28
CA VAL A 114 -24.16 -5.54 -1.92
C VAL A 114 -22.65 -5.27 -1.92
N LEU A 115 -21.91 -5.79 -2.89
CA LEU A 115 -20.49 -5.54 -3.06
C LEU A 115 -20.22 -4.18 -3.73
N GLU A 116 -21.08 -3.75 -4.67
CA GLU A 116 -20.98 -2.46 -5.36
C GLU A 116 -21.39 -1.26 -4.50
N GLN A 117 -22.35 -1.41 -3.58
CA GLN A 117 -22.77 -0.34 -2.66
C GLN A 117 -21.63 0.22 -1.80
N HIS A 118 -20.51 -0.49 -1.67
CA HIS A 118 -19.32 -0.03 -0.95
C HIS A 118 -18.24 0.59 -1.87
N VAL A 119 -18.41 0.51 -3.19
CA VAL A 119 -17.49 1.11 -4.18
C VAL A 119 -17.80 2.59 -4.38
N PHE A 120 -19.03 3.03 -4.09
CA PHE A 120 -19.43 4.43 -4.15
C PHE A 120 -19.74 4.97 -2.74
N PRO A 121 -19.10 6.07 -2.29
CA PRO A 121 -19.62 6.80 -1.14
C PRO A 121 -20.99 7.35 -1.55
N VAL A 122 -22.07 6.76 -1.04
CA VAL A 122 -23.41 7.33 -1.14
C VAL A 122 -23.39 8.63 -0.34
N GLY A 123 -23.11 9.74 -1.04
CA GLY A 123 -23.45 11.07 -0.58
C GLY A 123 -24.96 11.14 -0.34
N PRO A 124 -25.42 11.97 0.61
CA PRO A 124 -26.82 11.97 1.01
C PRO A 124 -27.67 12.37 -0.20
N LEU A 125 -28.53 11.44 -0.65
CA LEU A 125 -29.62 11.77 -1.58
C LEU A 125 -30.63 12.63 -0.83
N VAL A 126 -30.36 13.92 -0.83
CA VAL A 126 -31.28 15.00 -0.47
C VAL A 126 -32.52 14.90 -1.36
N HIS A 127 -33.67 14.78 -0.71
CA HIS A 127 -35.01 15.20 -1.13
C HIS A 127 -35.15 15.80 -2.54
N ARG A 128 -35.89 15.10 -3.41
CA ARG A 128 -36.83 15.74 -4.33
C ARG A 128 -37.94 14.78 -4.77
N VAL A 129 -38.84 14.41 -3.85
CA VAL A 129 -40.21 14.03 -4.23
C VAL A 129 -40.92 15.34 -4.52
N GLY A 130 -41.00 15.66 -5.81
CA GLY A 130 -41.66 16.86 -6.31
C GLY A 130 -43.16 16.79 -6.02
N ALA A 131 -43.64 17.86 -5.41
CA ALA A 131 -45.03 18.27 -5.45
C ALA A 131 -45.50 18.45 -6.91
N ARG A 132 -46.61 17.79 -7.25
CA ARG A 132 -47.60 17.97 -8.34
C ARG A 132 -48.33 16.62 -8.36
N GLU A 133 -49.57 16.49 -7.91
CA GLU A 133 -50.76 17.11 -8.48
C GLU A 133 -51.82 17.36 -7.40
N THR A 134 -52.22 18.62 -7.27
CA THR A 134 -53.55 19.02 -6.80
C THR A 134 -54.15 19.85 -7.93
N ALA A 135 -55.12 19.27 -8.64
CA ALA A 135 -56.23 19.94 -9.32
C ALA A 135 -57.10 18.86 -9.97
#